data_AF-A0A924GHV5-F1
#
_entry.id   AF-A0A924GHV5-F1
#
_cell.length_a   1.000
_cell.length_b   1.000
_cell.length_c   1.000
_cell.angle_alpha   90.00
_cell.angle_beta   90.00
_cell.angle_gamma   90.00
#
_symmetry.space_group_name_H-M   'P 1'
#
loop_
_entity.id
_entity.type
_entity.pdbx_description
1 polymer ?
#
loop_
_entity_poly.entity_id
_entity_poly.type
_entity_poly.pdbx_seq_one_letter_code
_entity_poly.pdbx_strand_id
1 'polypeptide(L)'
;MRTLDDYFRDVIPRVYMPVMRELLTSEEFGTVNFSIRHFPDGPPQTGEIPIGTDDWTLFVEVHGETMFEPLYEPITDEEISSRFYSDLQDWIS
;
A
#
# COMPACT_ATOMS: atom_id res chain seq x y z
N MET A 1 3.69 -16.96 0.99
CA MET A 1 4.41 -15.89 1.68
C MET A 1 4.92 -14.96 0.59
N ARG A 2 4.32 -13.77 0.49
CA ARG A 2 4.72 -12.75 -0.48
C ARG A 2 6.01 -12.06 -0.03
N THR A 3 6.70 -11.51 -1.01
CA THR A 3 7.86 -10.64 -0.82
C THR A 3 7.51 -9.18 -1.07
N LEU A 4 8.41 -8.26 -0.73
CA LEU A 4 8.28 -6.85 -1.11
C LEU A 4 8.15 -6.68 -2.64
N ASP A 5 8.93 -7.45 -3.41
CA ASP A 5 8.85 -7.45 -4.87
C ASP A 5 7.48 -7.92 -5.39
N ASP A 6 6.88 -8.93 -4.77
CA ASP A 6 5.53 -9.38 -5.13
C ASP A 6 4.49 -8.29 -4.89
N TYR A 7 4.66 -7.48 -3.84
CA TYR A 7 3.77 -6.34 -3.60
C TYR A 7 3.86 -5.29 -4.69
N PHE A 8 5.07 -4.87 -5.08
CA PHE A 8 5.22 -3.88 -6.14
C PHE A 8 4.77 -4.39 -7.52
N ARG A 9 5.03 -5.67 -7.83
CA ARG A 9 4.78 -6.22 -9.16
C ARG A 9 3.36 -6.74 -9.36
N ASP A 10 2.71 -7.23 -8.31
CA ASP A 10 1.38 -7.86 -8.40
C ASP A 10 0.35 -7.18 -7.48
N VAL A 11 0.60 -7.12 -6.17
CA VAL A 11 -0.44 -6.72 -5.21
C VAL A 11 -0.84 -5.25 -5.37
N ILE A 12 0.10 -4.32 -5.49
CA ILE A 12 -0.17 -2.90 -5.69
C ILE A 12 -0.99 -2.65 -6.97
N PRO A 13 -0.56 -3.13 -8.16
CA PRO A 13 -1.35 -2.97 -9.39
C PRO A 13 -2.72 -3.64 -9.35
N ARG A 14 -2.84 -4.82 -8.73
CA ARG A 14 -4.04 -5.65 -8.80
C ARG A 14 -5.07 -5.37 -7.70
N VAL A 15 -4.62 -4.92 -6.52
CA VAL A 15 -5.45 -4.76 -5.32
C VAL A 15 -5.57 -3.29 -4.92
N TYR A 16 -4.44 -2.59 -4.74
CA TYR A 16 -4.46 -1.20 -4.27
C TYR A 16 -4.90 -0.24 -5.37
N MET A 17 -4.29 -0.31 -6.57
CA MET A 17 -4.59 0.63 -7.66
C MET A 17 -6.07 0.72 -8.06
N PRO A 18 -6.84 -0.38 -8.14
CA PRO A 18 -8.27 -0.29 -8.38
C PRO A 18 -9.02 0.55 -7.34
N VAL A 19 -8.72 0.37 -6.05
CA VAL A 19 -9.33 1.14 -4.96
C VAL A 19 -9.02 2.63 -5.10
N MET A 20 -7.75 2.99 -5.34
CA MET A 20 -7.39 4.41 -5.56
C MET A 20 -8.03 4.99 -6.82
N ARG A 21 -8.17 4.22 -7.91
CA ARG A 21 -8.87 4.70 -9.11
C ARG A 21 -10.36 4.94 -8.89
N GLU A 22 -10.95 4.22 -7.95
CA GLU A 22 -12.37 4.37 -7.60
C GLU A 22 -12.61 5.60 -6.70
N LEU A 23 -11.72 5.82 -5.72
CA LEU A 23 -11.91 6.84 -4.69
C LEU A 23 -11.25 8.19 -5.00
N LEU A 24 -10.15 8.21 -5.75
CA LEU A 24 -9.43 9.44 -6.06
C LEU A 24 -9.89 10.06 -7.38
N THR A 25 -9.84 11.39 -7.45
CA THR A 25 -9.93 12.12 -8.72
C THR A 25 -8.75 11.79 -9.63
N SER A 26 -8.87 12.06 -10.93
CA SER A 26 -7.76 11.82 -11.87
C SER A 26 -6.51 12.63 -11.55
N GLU A 27 -6.66 13.80 -10.93
CA GLU A 27 -5.54 14.64 -10.50
C GLU A 27 -4.82 14.03 -9.29
N GLU A 28 -5.57 13.66 -8.25
CA GLU A 28 -5.04 12.92 -7.08
C GLU A 28 -4.35 11.63 -7.51
N PHE A 29 -5.03 10.81 -8.29
CA PHE A 29 -4.48 9.55 -8.79
C PHE A 29 -3.17 9.74 -9.57
N GLY A 30 -3.02 10.85 -10.29
CA GLY A 30 -1.81 11.20 -11.04
C GLY A 30 -0.59 11.51 -10.16
N THR A 31 -0.79 11.76 -8.87
CA THR A 31 0.29 12.07 -7.91
C THR A 31 0.66 10.90 -7.01
N VAL A 32 -0.04 9.77 -7.13
CA VAL A 32 0.14 8.61 -6.27
C VAL A 32 1.55 8.05 -6.35
N ASN A 33 2.19 7.87 -5.20
CA ASN A 33 3.48 7.21 -5.06
C ASN A 33 3.42 6.12 -3.97
N PHE A 34 4.14 5.02 -4.19
CA PHE A 34 4.23 3.90 -3.24
C PHE A 34 5.67 3.71 -2.80
N SER A 35 5.83 3.44 -1.51
CA SER A 35 7.09 2.89 -1.00
C SER A 35 6.80 1.93 0.14
N ILE A 36 7.61 0.88 0.27
CA ILE A 36 7.54 -0.03 1.41
C ILE A 36 8.76 0.23 2.28
N ARG A 37 8.56 0.43 3.58
CA ARG A 37 9.59 0.81 4.54
C ARG A 37 9.37 0.08 5.86
N HIS A 38 10.41 0.02 6.68
CA HIS A 38 10.21 -0.27 8.10
C HIS A 38 9.59 0.95 8.79
N PHE A 39 8.57 0.73 9.61
CA PHE A 39 7.99 1.78 10.44
C PHE A 39 8.95 2.18 11.59
N PRO A 40 9.01 3.46 12.02
CA PRO A 40 8.34 4.63 11.43
C PRO A 40 9.09 5.27 10.26
N ASP A 41 10.42 5.21 10.25
CA ASP A 41 11.25 6.12 9.42
C ASP A 41 12.30 5.38 8.57
N GLY A 42 12.12 4.09 8.32
CA GLY A 42 13.05 3.30 7.52
C GLY A 42 13.17 3.80 6.07
N PRO A 43 14.31 3.59 5.40
CA PRO A 43 14.42 3.90 3.97
C PRO A 43 13.51 2.98 3.14
N PRO A 44 13.08 3.40 1.93
CA PRO A 44 12.38 2.54 0.98
C PRO A 44 13.16 1.26 0.66
N GLN A 45 12.48 0.12 0.62
CA GLN A 45 13.05 -1.20 0.37
C GLN A 45 12.29 -1.93 -0.74
N THR A 46 13.02 -2.78 -1.45
CA THR A 46 12.51 -3.70 -2.49
C THR A 46 13.34 -4.99 -2.43
N GLY A 47 12.89 -6.05 -3.09
CA GLY A 47 13.60 -7.32 -3.20
C GLY A 47 12.82 -8.52 -2.67
N GLU A 48 13.48 -9.67 -2.67
CA GLU A 48 12.93 -10.96 -2.21
C GLU A 48 12.88 -11.07 -0.67
N ILE A 49 12.46 -10.01 0.00
CA ILE A 49 12.30 -9.95 1.46
C ILE A 49 10.88 -10.40 1.82
N PRO A 50 10.70 -11.44 2.65
CA PRO A 50 9.38 -11.89 3.07
C PRO A 50 8.59 -10.86 3.87
N ILE A 51 7.28 -10.80 3.64
CA ILE A 51 6.33 -10.06 4.47
C ILE A 51 5.80 -10.94 5.60
N GLY A 52 5.56 -10.34 6.77
CA GLY A 52 5.10 -11.01 7.99
C GLY A 52 6.21 -11.42 8.96
N THR A 53 7.48 -11.21 8.61
CA THR A 53 8.63 -11.44 9.51
C THR A 53 9.02 -10.19 10.30
N ASP A 54 8.76 -9.01 9.75
CA ASP A 54 9.13 -7.72 10.31
C ASP A 54 7.99 -6.71 10.11
N ASP A 55 8.09 -5.56 10.78
CA ASP A 55 7.15 -4.44 10.70
C ASP A 55 7.32 -3.65 9.39
N TRP A 56 6.97 -4.30 8.27
CA TRP A 56 6.91 -3.67 6.95
C TRP A 56 5.60 -2.91 6.78
N THR A 57 5.70 -1.71 6.21
CA THR A 57 4.55 -0.83 6.01
C THR A 57 4.60 -0.23 4.61
N LEU A 58 3.47 -0.27 3.91
CA LEU A 58 3.25 0.44 2.65
C LEU A 58 2.89 1.89 2.96
N PHE A 59 3.69 2.81 2.45
CA PHE A 59 3.43 4.23 2.47
C PHE A 59 2.84 4.61 1.11
N VAL A 60 1.63 5.16 1.13
CA VAL A 60 0.92 5.66 -0.05
C VAL A 60 0.87 7.18 0.07
N GLU A 61 1.55 7.86 -0.85
CA GLU A 61 1.60 9.32 -0.91
C GLU A 61 0.67 9.81 -2.02
N VAL A 62 -0.21 10.77 -1.70
CA VAL A 62 -1.13 11.44 -2.64
C VAL A 62 -1.04 12.94 -2.36
N HIS A 63 -0.74 13.75 -3.36
CA HIS A 63 -0.54 15.22 -3.22
C HIS A 63 0.39 15.66 -2.08
N GLY A 64 1.42 14.86 -1.76
CA GLY A 64 2.37 15.16 -0.70
C GLY A 64 1.89 14.84 0.71
N GLU A 65 0.66 14.32 0.85
CA GLU A 65 0.18 13.72 2.09
C GLU A 65 0.37 12.21 2.05
N THR A 66 0.63 11.58 3.20
CA THR A 66 0.97 10.16 3.27
C THR A 66 0.07 9.42 4.24
N MET A 67 -0.55 8.35 3.74
CA MET A 67 -1.16 7.30 4.56
C MET A 67 -0.22 6.09 4.63
N PHE A 68 -0.36 5.27 5.67
CA PHE A 68 0.50 4.11 5.87
C PHE A 68 -0.32 2.87 6.24
N GLU A 69 -0.01 1.76 5.59
CA GLU A 69 -0.71 0.48 5.71
C GLU A 69 0.29 -0.62 6.10
N PRO A 70 0.22 -1.16 7.32
CA PRO A 70 1.09 -2.26 7.71
C PRO A 70 0.84 -3.51 6.86
N LEU A 71 1.91 -4.18 6.47
CA LEU A 71 1.87 -5.36 5.62
C LEU A 71 1.86 -6.62 6.49
N TYR A 72 0.72 -7.31 6.50
CA TYR A 72 0.52 -8.54 7.27
C TYR A 72 0.42 -9.75 6.35
N GLU A 73 0.89 -10.90 6.82
CA GLU A 73 0.70 -12.21 6.19
C GLU A 73 0.44 -13.26 7.31
N PRO A 74 -0.51 -14.19 7.13
CA PRO A 74 -1.40 -14.33 5.97
C PRO A 74 -2.58 -13.36 5.99
N ILE A 75 -2.85 -12.73 4.84
CA ILE A 75 -4.08 -11.95 4.57
C ILE A 75 -4.46 -12.14 3.09
N THR A 76 -5.76 -12.24 2.80
CA THR A 76 -6.26 -12.40 1.43
C THR A 76 -6.32 -11.06 0.69
N ASP A 77 -6.38 -11.11 -0.64
CA ASP A 77 -6.51 -9.89 -1.44
C ASP A 77 -7.84 -9.15 -1.20
N GLU A 78 -8.90 -9.88 -0.92
CA GLU A 78 -10.21 -9.31 -0.58
C GLU A 78 -10.15 -8.56 0.75
N GLU A 79 -9.48 -9.14 1.76
CA GLU A 79 -9.26 -8.47 3.04
C GLU A 79 -8.36 -7.23 2.90
N ILE A 80 -7.28 -7.30 2.10
CA ILE A 80 -6.44 -6.12 1.79
C ILE A 80 -7.29 -5.04 1.14
N SER A 81 -8.04 -5.38 0.08
CA SER A 81 -8.85 -4.43 -0.68
C SER A 81 -9.90 -3.77 0.19
N SER A 82 -10.64 -4.54 0.99
CA SER A 82 -11.71 -4.02 1.83
C SER A 82 -11.18 -3.09 2.91
N ARG A 83 -10.07 -3.44 3.56
CA ARG A 83 -9.45 -2.60 4.59
C ARG A 83 -8.93 -1.30 3.99
N PHE A 84 -8.10 -1.41 2.95
CA PHE A 84 -7.53 -0.24 2.29
C PHE A 84 -8.60 0.70 1.72
N TYR A 85 -9.72 0.17 1.20
CA TYR A 85 -10.85 0.99 0.78
C TYR A 85 -11.42 1.81 1.96
N SER A 86 -11.67 1.17 3.10
CA SER A 86 -12.17 1.85 4.29
C SER A 86 -11.18 2.89 4.82
N ASP A 87 -9.91 2.51 4.94
CA ASP A 87 -8.86 3.39 5.45
C ASP A 87 -8.63 4.60 4.52
N LEU A 88 -8.63 4.39 3.20
CA LEU A 88 -8.51 5.46 2.22
C LEU A 88 -9.74 6.38 2.23
N GLN A 89 -10.94 5.82 2.32
CA GLN A 89 -12.18 6.59 2.39
C GLN A 89 -12.24 7.47 3.65
N ASP A 90 -11.83 6.94 4.80
CA ASP A 90 -11.77 7.69 6.06
C ASP A 90 -10.69 8.78 6.01
N TRP A 91 -9.58 8.53 5.32
CA TRP A 91 -8.47 9.49 5.19
C TRP A 91 -8.80 10.69 4.29
N ILE A 92 -9.55 10.49 3.21
CA ILE A 92 -9.91 11.56 2.25
C ILE A 92 -11.19 12.33 2.61
N SER A 93 -11.91 11.92 3.66
CA SER A 93 -13.18 12.54 4.11
C SER A 93 -12.95 13.75 5.03
#